data_AF-A0A1M3K004-F1
#
_entry.id   AF-A0A1M3K004-F1
#
_cell.length_a   1.000
_cell.length_b   1.000
_cell.length_c   1.000
_cell.angle_alpha   90.00
_cell.angle_beta   90.00
_cell.angle_gamma   90.00
#
_symmetry.space_group_name_H-M   'P 1'
#
loop_
_entity.id
_entity.type
_entity.pdbx_description
1 polymer ?
#
loop_
_entity_poly.entity_id
_entity_poly.type
_entity_poly.pdbx_seq_one_letter_code
_entity_poly.pdbx_strand_id
1 'polypeptide(L)'
;MKRTIKKSNKRSDRGRKANPSAEWSLVVFIWMIGLGLLGYVFGRIAFDALPHPVHWLSGLVGSLLGCAIGWLWYRLKGDVL
;
A
#
# COMPACT_ATOMS: atom_id res chain seq x y z
N MET A 1 24.14 -14.21 52.31
CA MET A 1 23.95 -13.04 51.43
C MET A 1 23.67 -13.54 50.01
N LYS A 2 22.40 -13.60 49.55
CA LYS A 2 22.04 -14.11 48.21
C LYS A 2 21.80 -12.92 47.28
N ARG A 3 22.65 -12.73 46.25
CA ARG A 3 22.44 -11.71 45.20
C ARG A 3 21.54 -12.31 44.12
N THR A 4 20.28 -11.91 44.09
CA THR A 4 19.33 -12.27 43.03
C THR A 4 19.63 -11.46 41.78
N ILE A 5 20.09 -12.13 40.72
CA ILE A 5 20.29 -11.51 39.41
C ILE A 5 18.93 -11.29 38.75
N LYS A 6 18.51 -10.02 38.64
CA LYS A 6 17.32 -9.63 37.89
C LYS A 6 17.65 -9.69 36.40
N LYS A 7 17.22 -10.75 35.70
CA LYS A 7 17.28 -10.83 34.23
C LYS A 7 16.47 -9.67 33.64
N SER A 8 17.13 -8.72 32.98
CA SER A 8 16.44 -7.66 32.24
C SER A 8 15.80 -8.26 30.99
N ASN A 9 14.48 -8.35 30.98
CA ASN A 9 13.71 -8.67 29.79
C ASN A 9 13.69 -7.44 28.86
N LYS A 10 14.69 -7.29 27.98
CA LYS A 10 14.58 -6.36 26.85
C LYS A 10 13.56 -6.93 25.88
N ARG A 11 12.28 -6.60 26.10
CA ARG A 11 11.30 -6.64 25.01
C ARG A 11 11.82 -5.66 23.97
N SER A 12 12.29 -6.20 22.84
CA SER A 12 12.57 -5.43 21.65
C SER A 12 11.24 -4.90 21.14
N ASP A 13 10.89 -3.73 21.67
CA ASP A 13 9.91 -2.86 21.06
C ASP A 13 10.45 -2.54 19.67
N ARG A 14 9.99 -3.29 18.66
CA ARG A 14 10.18 -2.96 17.25
C ARG A 14 9.31 -1.73 16.98
N GLY A 15 9.72 -0.61 17.57
CA GLY A 15 9.33 0.72 17.16
C GLY A 15 9.83 0.88 15.74
N ARG A 16 8.96 0.53 14.78
CA ARG A 16 9.10 0.89 13.38
C ARG A 16 9.01 2.41 13.38
N LYS A 17 10.14 3.08 13.58
CA LYS A 17 10.26 4.53 13.42
C LYS A 17 9.92 4.82 11.96
N ALA A 18 8.67 5.16 11.70
CA ALA A 18 8.27 5.82 10.48
C ALA A 18 9.04 7.14 10.47
N ASN A 19 9.96 7.29 9.51
CA ASN A 19 10.74 8.51 9.41
C ASN A 19 9.78 9.63 9.00
N PRO A 20 9.75 10.78 9.69
CA PRO A 20 8.86 11.89 9.38
C PRO A 20 9.35 12.70 8.17
N SER A 21 9.94 12.06 7.17
CA SER A 21 10.60 12.70 6.03
C SER A 21 9.91 12.33 4.73
N ALA A 22 8.81 13.01 4.44
CA ALA A 22 8.28 13.16 3.07
C ALA A 22 8.11 11.87 2.24
N GLU A 23 7.86 10.74 2.91
CA GLU A 23 7.56 9.48 2.24
C GLU A 23 6.09 9.57 1.81
N TRP A 24 5.86 9.63 0.50
CA TRP A 24 4.52 9.56 -0.07
C TRP A 24 3.70 8.47 0.66
N SER A 25 2.52 8.85 1.15
CA SER A 25 1.67 8.03 2.00
C SER A 25 1.58 6.59 1.50
N LEU A 26 2.03 5.65 2.31
CA LEU A 26 2.12 4.22 1.95
C LEU A 26 0.77 3.68 1.46
N VAL A 27 -0.32 4.24 2.00
CA VAL A 27 -1.71 4.05 1.57
C VAL A 27 -1.90 4.25 0.06
N VAL A 28 -1.30 5.29 -0.51
CA VAL A 28 -1.42 5.63 -1.94
C VAL A 28 -0.75 4.54 -2.78
N PHE A 29 0.44 4.08 -2.40
CA PHE A 29 1.12 2.98 -3.11
C PHE A 29 0.34 1.67 -3.02
N ILE A 30 -0.22 1.35 -1.86
CA ILE A 30 -1.05 0.14 -1.68
C ILE A 30 -2.27 0.21 -2.59
N TRP A 31 -2.97 1.34 -2.63
CA TRP A 31 -4.13 1.53 -3.50
C TRP A 31 -3.77 1.54 -4.99
N MET A 32 -2.65 2.17 -5.37
CA MET A 32 -2.15 2.13 -6.76
C MET A 32 -1.87 0.72 -7.24
N ILE A 33 -1.12 -0.07 -6.44
CA ILE A 33 -0.78 -1.46 -6.80
C ILE A 33 -2.05 -2.32 -6.82
N GLY A 34 -2.90 -2.19 -5.79
CA GLY A 34 -4.15 -2.95 -5.67
C GLY A 34 -5.10 -2.71 -6.84
N LEU A 35 -5.44 -1.43 -7.11
CA LEU A 35 -6.36 -1.09 -8.19
C LEU A 35 -5.74 -1.19 -9.59
N GLY A 36 -4.42 -1.01 -9.73
CA GLY A 36 -3.71 -1.27 -10.98
C GLY A 36 -3.77 -2.74 -11.39
N LEU A 37 -3.48 -3.66 -10.45
CA LEU A 37 -3.62 -5.11 -10.68
C LEU A 37 -5.08 -5.51 -10.91
N LEU A 38 -6.00 -5.00 -10.08
CA LEU A 38 -7.42 -5.29 -10.23
C LEU A 38 -7.94 -4.80 -11.58
N GLY A 39 -7.56 -3.60 -12.02
CA GLY A 39 -7.93 -3.03 -13.33
C GLY A 39 -7.32 -3.77 -14.51
N TYR A 40 -6.10 -4.29 -14.37
CA TYR A 40 -5.50 -5.17 -15.38
C TYR A 40 -6.26 -6.49 -15.50
N VAL A 41 -6.53 -7.18 -14.38
CA VAL A 41 -7.30 -8.44 -14.38
C VAL A 41 -8.71 -8.21 -14.94
N PHE A 42 -9.37 -7.15 -14.49
CA PHE A 42 -10.71 -6.81 -14.96
C PHE A 42 -10.72 -6.49 -16.45
N GLY A 43 -9.74 -5.73 -16.95
CA GLY A 43 -9.62 -5.48 -18.38
C GLY A 43 -9.28 -6.73 -19.19
N ARG A 44 -8.53 -7.68 -18.62
CA ARG A 44 -8.25 -8.95 -19.27
C ARG A 44 -9.49 -9.84 -19.35
N ILE A 45 -10.39 -9.78 -18.39
CA ILE A 45 -11.67 -10.52 -18.40
C ILE A 45 -12.70 -9.82 -19.30
N ALA A 46 -12.84 -8.50 -19.18
CA ALA A 46 -13.86 -7.72 -19.88
C ALA A 46 -13.51 -7.43 -21.34
N PHE A 47 -12.22 -7.30 -21.66
CA PHE A 47 -11.71 -6.97 -22.99
C PHE A 47 -10.82 -8.09 -23.57
N ASP A 48 -11.05 -9.35 -23.18
CA ASP A 48 -10.28 -10.51 -23.67
C ASP A 48 -10.28 -10.60 -25.21
N ALA A 49 -11.37 -10.17 -25.85
CA ALA A 49 -11.52 -10.16 -27.31
C ALA A 49 -10.84 -8.97 -28.03
N LEU A 50 -10.27 -8.01 -27.29
CA LEU A 50 -9.64 -6.81 -27.84
C LEU A 50 -8.10 -6.94 -27.80
N PRO A 51 -7.40 -6.27 -28.72
CA PRO A 51 -5.95 -6.44 -28.87
C PRO A 51 -5.20 -6.06 -27.59
N HIS A 52 -4.04 -6.70 -27.37
CA HIS A 52 -3.18 -6.53 -26.18
C HIS A 52 -3.00 -5.10 -25.64
N PRO A 53 -2.95 -4.01 -26.44
CA PRO A 53 -2.83 -2.65 -25.92
C PRO A 53 -3.96 -2.23 -24.96
N VAL A 54 -5.16 -2.80 -25.11
CA VAL A 54 -6.33 -2.37 -24.31
C VAL A 54 -6.23 -2.88 -22.86
N HIS A 55 -5.57 -4.02 -22.63
CA HIS A 55 -5.34 -4.56 -21.29
C HIS A 55 -4.32 -3.72 -20.51
N TRP A 56 -3.32 -3.16 -21.20
CA TRP A 56 -2.38 -2.21 -20.59
C TRP A 56 -3.09 -0.91 -20.24
N LEU A 57 -4.01 -0.44 -21.09
CA LEU A 57 -4.78 0.77 -20.84
C LEU A 57 -5.68 0.62 -19.61
N SER A 58 -6.33 -0.52 -19.43
CA SER A 58 -7.16 -0.77 -18.24
C SER A 58 -6.34 -0.81 -16.95
N GLY A 59 -5.13 -1.36 -16.99
CA GLY A 59 -4.18 -1.30 -15.87
C GLY A 59 -3.73 0.13 -15.55
N LEU A 60 -3.53 0.95 -16.57
CA LEU A 60 -3.14 2.36 -16.43
C LEU A 60 -4.29 3.21 -15.84
N VAL A 61 -5.52 2.99 -16.32
CA VAL A 61 -6.73 3.60 -15.76
C VAL A 61 -6.96 3.12 -14.32
N GLY A 62 -6.79 1.83 -14.05
CA GLY A 62 -6.86 1.27 -12.70
C GLY A 62 -5.84 1.90 -11.74
N SER A 63 -4.61 2.14 -12.21
CA SER A 63 -3.55 2.79 -11.41
C SER A 63 -3.85 4.27 -11.14
N LEU A 64 -4.41 5.00 -12.11
CA LEU A 64 -4.86 6.38 -11.94
C LEU A 64 -6.00 6.47 -10.91
N LEU A 65 -6.98 5.58 -11.00
CA LEU A 65 -8.06 5.48 -10.02
C LEU A 65 -7.52 5.07 -8.65
N GLY A 66 -6.53 4.17 -8.61
CA GLY A 66 -5.80 3.80 -7.41
C GLY A 66 -5.11 4.97 -6.72
N CYS A 67 -4.46 5.83 -7.50
CA CYS A 67 -3.85 7.05 -6.99
C CYS A 67 -4.91 8.01 -6.41
N ALA A 68 -6.00 8.24 -7.14
CA ALA A 68 -7.09 9.12 -6.71
C ALA A 68 -7.80 8.61 -5.44
N ILE A 69 -8.10 7.31 -5.38
CA ILE A 69 -8.73 6.67 -4.22
C ILE A 69 -7.78 6.63 -3.03
N GLY A 70 -6.50 6.29 -3.24
CA GLY A 70 -5.48 6.32 -2.20
C GLY A 70 -5.28 7.72 -1.61
N TRP A 71 -5.28 8.75 -2.46
CA TRP A 71 -5.20 10.15 -2.04
C TRP A 71 -6.44 10.58 -1.25
N LEU A 72 -7.64 10.27 -1.75
CA LEU A 72 -8.89 10.58 -1.05
C LEU A 72 -8.97 9.85 0.30
N TRP A 73 -8.54 8.59 0.35
CA TRP A 73 -8.48 7.79 1.56
C TRP A 73 -7.51 8.39 2.59
N TYR A 74 -6.31 8.76 2.15
CA TYR A 74 -5.34 9.47 2.99
C TYR A 74 -5.94 10.76 3.57
N ARG A 75 -6.71 11.51 2.77
CA ARG A 75 -7.33 12.75 3.21
C ARG A 75 -8.48 12.56 4.20
N LEU A 76 -9.23 11.46 4.10
CA LEU A 76 -10.40 11.18 4.95
C LEU A 76 -10.07 10.42 6.24
N LYS A 77 -9.11 9.48 6.18
CA LYS A 77 -8.77 8.60 7.31
C LYS A 77 -7.40 8.89 7.93
N GLY A 78 -6.57 9.71 7.28
CA GLY A 78 -5.16 9.85 7.62
C GLY A 78 -4.31 8.70 7.08
N ASP A 79 -2.98 8.80 7.23
CA ASP A 79 -2.05 7.69 6.93
C ASP A 79 -2.33 6.50 7.87
N VAL A 80 -2.07 5.29 7.41
CA VAL A 80 -2.30 4.06 8.22
C VAL A 80 -1.04 3.70 9.03
N LEU A 81 -0.31 4.71 9.50
CA LEU A 81 0.95 4.55 10.25
C LEU A 81 0.95 5.31 11.57
#